data_AF-A0A9D6EVQ5-F1
#
_entry.id   AF-A0A9D6EVQ5-F1
#
_cell.length_a   1.000
_cell.length_b   1.000
_cell.length_c   1.000
_cell.angle_alpha   90.00
_cell.angle_beta   90.00
_cell.angle_gamma   90.00
#
_symmetry.space_group_name_H-M   'P 1'
#
loop_
_entity.id
_entity.type
_entity.pdbx_description
1 polymer ?
#
loop_
_entity_poly.entity_id
_entity_poly.type
_entity_poly.pdbx_seq_one_letter_code
_entity_poly.pdbx_strand_id
1 'polypeptide(L)'
;MPIRLPKLILSIGLCLGAGIAGSFFTISSIPTWYATLNKPILSPPNWVFGPVWTTLYIMMGVALYLVWTSKSKVKQNALNLFFVQLGLNALWSIIFFGLHS
;
A
#
# COMPACT_ATOMS: atom_id res chain seq x y z
N MET A 1 -6.66 -12.65 -22.94
CA MET A 1 -5.27 -12.85 -22.47
C MET A 1 -5.33 -13.90 -21.36
N PRO A 2 -4.65 -15.05 -21.47
CA PRO A 2 -4.73 -16.08 -20.43
C PRO A 2 -4.17 -15.53 -19.12
N ILE A 3 -4.89 -15.75 -18.02
CA ILE A 3 -4.50 -15.28 -16.69
C ILE A 3 -3.23 -16.02 -16.28
N ARG A 4 -2.14 -15.28 -16.05
CA ARG A 4 -0.88 -15.83 -15.57
C ARG A 4 -0.87 -15.78 -14.05
N LEU A 5 -1.53 -16.76 -13.43
CA LEU A 5 -1.74 -16.83 -11.98
C LEU A 5 -0.47 -16.61 -11.15
N PRO A 6 0.71 -17.16 -11.51
CA PRO A 6 1.94 -16.89 -10.74
C PRO A 6 2.34 -15.42 -10.71
N LYS A 7 2.16 -14.70 -11.83
CA LYS A 7 2.47 -13.26 -11.90
C LYS A 7 1.49 -12.42 -11.11
N LEU A 8 0.22 -12.82 -11.07
CA LEU A 8 -0.81 -12.15 -10.29
C LEU A 8 -0.52 -12.29 -8.80
N ILE A 9 -0.27 -13.51 -8.34
CA ILE A 9 0.08 -13.80 -6.94
C ILE A 9 1.34 -13.02 -6.54
N LEU A 10 2.37 -13.03 -7.38
CA LEU A 10 3.60 -12.27 -7.10
C LEU A 10 3.36 -10.76 -7.01
N SER A 11 2.53 -10.20 -7.88
CA SER A 11 2.23 -8.76 -7.89
C SER A 11 1.44 -8.34 -6.65
N ILE A 12 0.44 -9.13 -6.25
CA ILE A 12 -0.34 -8.91 -5.02
C ILE A 12 0.54 -9.10 -3.79
N GLY A 13 1.32 -10.18 -3.74
CA GLY A 13 2.23 -10.47 -2.62
C GLY A 13 3.27 -9.37 -2.42
N LEU A 14 3.81 -8.79 -3.50
CA LEU A 14 4.73 -7.66 -3.43
C LEU A 14 4.07 -6.43 -2.81
N CYS A 15 2.86 -6.07 -3.25
CA CYS A 15 2.16 -4.89 -2.73
C CYS A 15 1.74 -5.08 -1.27
N LEU A 16 1.22 -6.26 -0.93
CA LEU A 16 0.90 -6.60 0.47
C LEU A 16 2.15 -6.63 1.35
N GLY A 17 3.29 -7.11 0.83
CA GLY A 17 4.56 -7.08 1.54
C GLY A 17 5.01 -5.66 1.90
N ALA A 18 4.86 -4.71 0.97
CA ALA A 18 5.10 -3.30 1.25
C ALA A 18 4.16 -2.74 2.33
N GLY A 19 2.87 -3.12 2.27
CA GLY A 19 1.90 -2.75 3.30
C GLY A 19 2.20 -3.32 4.69
N ILE A 20 2.63 -4.59 4.76
CA ILE A 20 3.04 -5.23 6.01
C ILE A 20 4.26 -4.52 6.60
N ALA A 21 5.25 -4.18 5.76
CA ALA A 21 6.43 -3.44 6.19
C ALA A 21 6.05 -2.10 6.86
N GLY A 22 5.14 -1.32 6.26
CA GLY A 22 4.62 -0.09 6.87
C GLY A 22 3.74 -0.33 8.10
N SER A 23 3.04 -1.46 8.15
CA SER A 23 2.12 -1.80 9.24
C SER A 23 2.83 -2.04 10.58
N PHE A 24 4.10 -2.48 10.57
CA PHE A 24 4.90 -2.63 11.79
C PHE A 24 4.99 -1.33 12.61
N PHE A 25 5.04 -0.18 11.93
CA PHE A 25 5.07 1.13 12.58
C PHE A 25 3.66 1.66 12.89
N THR A 26 2.68 1.22 12.12
CA THR A 26 1.31 1.77 12.18
C THR A 26 0.46 1.10 13.27
N ILE A 27 0.55 -0.22 13.42
CA ILE A 27 -0.32 -1.00 14.32
C ILE A 27 -0.14 -0.61 15.79
N SER A 28 1.10 -0.38 16.24
CA SER A 28 1.40 0.04 17.61
C SER A 28 1.05 1.51 17.86
N SER A 29 1.27 2.38 16.86
CA SER A 29 1.04 3.82 16.98
C SER A 29 -0.44 4.22 16.89
N ILE A 30 -1.29 3.43 16.23
CA ILE A 30 -2.73 3.72 16.10
C ILE A 30 -3.45 3.82 17.47
N PRO A 31 -3.40 2.81 18.36
CA PRO A 31 -4.10 2.84 19.65
C PRO A 31 -3.39 3.68 20.70
N THR A 32 -2.12 4.03 20.50
CA THR A 32 -1.30 4.76 21.48
C THR A 32 -1.23 6.25 21.13
N TRP A 33 -0.38 6.64 20.19
CA TRP A 33 -0.13 8.03 19.82
C TRP A 33 -1.25 8.61 18.94
N TYR A 34 -1.66 7.91 17.88
CA TYR A 34 -2.64 8.44 16.94
C TYR A 34 -4.01 8.64 17.61
N ALA A 35 -4.37 7.79 18.59
CA ALA A 35 -5.59 7.91 19.37
C ALA A 35 -5.66 9.21 20.18
N THR A 36 -4.53 9.72 20.68
CA THR A 36 -4.48 10.94 21.52
C THR A 36 -4.49 12.24 20.71
N LEU A 37 -4.29 12.17 19.38
CA LEU A 37 -4.37 13.34 18.51
C LEU A 37 -5.77 13.95 18.52
N ASN A 38 -5.84 15.29 18.55
CA ASN A 38 -7.07 16.05 18.31
C ASN A 38 -7.47 15.91 16.83
N LYS A 39 -8.35 14.94 16.56
CA LYS A 39 -8.81 14.60 15.22
C LYS A 39 -10.18 15.25 14.95
N PRO A 40 -10.46 15.72 13.72
CA PRO A 40 -11.79 16.19 13.36
C PRO A 40 -12.81 15.05 13.45
N ILE A 41 -14.10 15.39 13.64
CA ILE A 41 -15.18 14.41 13.79
C ILE A 41 -15.40 13.53 12.54
N LEU A 42 -14.90 13.96 11.38
CA LEU A 42 -14.96 13.21 10.12
C LEU A 42 -13.86 12.15 9.99
N SER A 43 -12.92 12.07 10.95
CA SER A 43 -11.89 11.03 10.93
C SER A 43 -12.51 9.65 11.15
N PRO A 44 -12.24 8.68 10.27
CA PRO A 44 -12.79 7.34 10.40
C PRO A 44 -12.24 6.65 11.67
N PRO A 45 -12.98 5.68 12.22
CA PRO A 45 -12.50 4.86 13.32
C PRO A 45 -11.18 4.14 13.00
N ASN A 46 -10.32 3.94 14.01
CA ASN A 46 -9.01 3.32 13.87
C ASN A 46 -9.02 1.94 13.20
N TRP A 47 -10.06 1.13 13.41
CA TRP A 47 -10.17 -0.20 12.82
C TRP A 47 -10.30 -0.17 11.28
N VAL A 48 -10.73 0.95 10.70
CA VAL A 48 -10.92 1.12 9.25
C VAL A 48 -9.59 1.10 8.49
N PHE A 49 -8.47 1.43 9.15
CA PHE A 49 -7.14 1.39 8.53
C PHE A 49 -6.82 0.02 7.92
N GLY A 50 -7.07 -1.06 8.65
CA GLY A 50 -6.72 -2.42 8.20
C GLY A 50 -7.43 -2.81 6.90
N PRO A 51 -8.78 -2.80 6.85
CA PRO A 51 -9.54 -3.13 5.65
C PRO A 51 -9.21 -2.23 4.47
N VAL A 52 -9.16 -0.91 4.65
CA VAL A 52 -8.92 0.04 3.56
C VAL A 52 -7.54 -0.20 2.94
N TRP A 53 -6.48 -0.27 3.75
CA TRP A 53 -5.13 -0.48 3.23
C TRP A 53 -4.98 -1.86 2.58
N THR A 54 -5.56 -2.91 3.17
CA THR A 54 -5.54 -4.25 2.58
C THR A 54 -6.20 -4.26 1.20
N THR A 55 -7.38 -3.65 1.07
CA THR A 55 -8.08 -3.53 -0.21
C THR A 55 -7.24 -2.74 -1.22
N LEU A 56 -6.65 -1.61 -0.81
CA LEU A 56 -5.81 -0.79 -1.67
C LEU A 56 -4.58 -1.57 -2.18
N TYR A 57 -3.87 -2.29 -1.32
CA TYR A 57 -2.70 -3.08 -1.73
C TYR A 57 -3.06 -4.24 -2.66
N ILE A 58 -4.22 -4.88 -2.46
CA ILE A 58 -4.73 -5.89 -3.41
C ILE A 58 -4.99 -5.24 -4.77
N MET A 59 -5.67 -4.09 -4.80
CA MET A 59 -5.97 -3.35 -6.03
C MET A 59 -4.68 -2.90 -6.74
N MET A 60 -3.68 -2.42 -6.00
CA MET A 60 -2.36 -2.07 -6.53
C MET A 60 -1.67 -3.29 -7.15
N GLY A 61 -1.72 -4.45 -6.49
CA GLY A 61 -1.18 -5.70 -7.01
C GLY A 61 -1.85 -6.16 -8.31
N VAL A 62 -3.18 -6.02 -8.39
CA VAL A 62 -3.93 -6.27 -9.63
C VAL A 62 -3.50 -5.29 -10.73
N ALA A 63 -3.38 -4.00 -10.42
CA ALA A 63 -2.93 -2.99 -11.38
C ALA A 63 -1.50 -3.27 -11.88
N LEU A 64 -0.57 -3.63 -10.99
CA LEU A 64 0.78 -4.04 -11.33
C LEU A 64 0.78 -5.25 -12.28
N TYR A 65 -0.04 -6.27 -12.00
CA TYR A 65 -0.18 -7.43 -12.85
C TYR A 65 -0.68 -7.06 -14.27
N LEU A 66 -1.71 -6.22 -14.36
CA LEU A 66 -2.26 -5.77 -15.63
C LEU A 66 -1.23 -5.00 -16.46
N VAL A 67 -0.51 -4.07 -15.84
CA VAL A 67 0.55 -3.29 -16.52
C VAL A 67 1.71 -4.20 -16.94
N TRP A 68 2.15 -5.10 -16.06
CA TRP A 68 3.26 -6.01 -16.32
C TRP A 68 2.96 -7.00 -17.45
N THR A 69 1.71 -7.45 -17.58
CA THR A 69 1.29 -8.33 -18.67
C THR A 69 0.95 -7.58 -19.95
N SER A 70 0.73 -6.27 -19.90
CA SER A 70 0.44 -5.46 -21.10
C SER A 70 1.56 -5.50 -22.15
N LYS A 71 1.18 -5.33 -23.42
CA LYS A 71 2.09 -5.14 -24.56
C LYS A 71 2.37 -3.66 -24.84
N SER A 72 2.03 -2.76 -23.91
CA SER A 72 2.17 -1.32 -24.12
C SER A 72 3.64 -0.90 -24.18
N LYS A 73 3.97 0.01 -25.11
CA LYS A 73 5.33 0.58 -25.23
C LYS A 73 5.73 1.40 -24.01
N VAL A 74 4.77 2.00 -23.29
CA VAL A 74 5.02 2.80 -22.08
C VAL A 74 5.07 1.99 -20.79
N LYS A 75 4.96 0.66 -20.88
CA LYS A 75 4.94 -0.25 -19.72
C LYS A 75 6.10 -0.02 -18.76
N GLN A 76 7.33 0.14 -19.25
CA GLN A 76 8.49 0.28 -18.37
C GLN A 76 8.43 1.56 -17.55
N ASN A 77 8.02 2.68 -18.16
CA ASN A 77 7.85 3.95 -17.45
C ASN A 77 6.74 3.85 -16.40
N ALA A 78 5.62 3.21 -16.73
CA ALA A 78 4.53 2.98 -15.79
C ALA A 78 4.97 2.13 -14.59
N LEU A 79 5.76 1.06 -14.83
CA LEU A 79 6.31 0.23 -13.75
C LEU A 79 7.29 1.02 -12.87
N ASN A 80 8.19 1.81 -13.46
CA ASN A 80 9.13 2.62 -12.69
C ASN A 80 8.40 3.63 -11.79
N LEU A 81 7.41 4.35 -12.34
CA LEU A 81 6.58 5.28 -11.56
C LEU A 81 5.79 4.56 -10.47
N PHE A 82 5.25 3.38 -10.77
CA PHE A 82 4.55 2.56 -9.78
C PHE A 82 5.46 2.16 -8.62
N PHE A 83 6.69 1.71 -8.88
CA PHE A 83 7.62 1.33 -7.80
C PHE A 83 8.09 2.53 -6.97
N VAL A 84 8.27 3.71 -7.59
CA VAL A 84 8.52 4.95 -6.84
C VAL A 84 7.32 5.28 -5.96
N GLN A 85 6.10 5.20 -6.49
CA GLN A 85 4.87 5.43 -5.73
C GLN A 85 4.72 4.44 -4.57
N LEU A 86 5.00 3.15 -4.80
CA LEU A 86 4.93 2.12 -3.76
C LEU A 86 6.00 2.33 -2.67
N GLY A 87 7.21 2.73 -3.06
CA GLY A 87 8.28 3.06 -2.13
C GLY A 87 7.91 4.25 -1.25
N LEU A 88 7.42 5.35 -1.85
CA LEU A 88 6.92 6.51 -1.12
C LEU A 88 5.74 6.13 -0.20
N ASN A 89 4.86 5.25 -0.67
CA ASN A 89 3.73 4.78 0.10
C ASN A 89 4.16 3.99 1.36
N ALA A 90 5.17 3.12 1.26
CA ALA A 90 5.72 2.42 2.42
C ALA A 90 6.46 3.36 3.37
N LEU A 91 7.22 4.31 2.83
CA LEU A 91 7.95 5.32 3.61
C LEU A 91 7.02 6.23 4.41
N TRP A 92 5.84 6.55 3.87
CA TRP A 92 4.87 7.38 4.58
C TRP A 92 4.48 6.80 5.95
N SER A 93 4.24 5.49 6.05
CA SER A 93 3.92 4.87 7.33
C SER A 93 5.06 4.97 8.34
N ILE A 94 6.31 4.88 7.87
CA ILE A 94 7.50 4.99 8.73
C ILE A 94 7.67 6.43 9.22
N ILE A 95 7.54 7.40 8.32
CA ILE A 95 7.72 8.82 8.65
C ILE A 95 6.58 9.28 9.57
N PHE A 96 5.33 9.05 9.19
CA PHE A 96 4.18 9.55 9.94
C PHE A 96 4.00 8.83 11.29
N PHE A 97 3.95 7.50 11.30
CA PHE A 97 3.69 6.75 12.55
C PHE A 97 4.95 6.42 13.35
N GLY A 98 6.13 6.40 12.71
CA GLY A 98 7.40 6.15 13.39
C GLY A 98 8.06 7.43 13.91
N LEU A 99 8.00 8.53 13.16
CA LEU A 99 8.55 9.83 13.57
C LEU A 99 7.51 10.80 14.13
N HIS A 100 6.22 10.42 14.14
CA HIS A 100 5.12 11.24 14.66
C HIS A 100 5.06 12.64 14.02
N SER A 101 5.37 12.73 12.72
CA SER A 101 5.53 13.99 11.96
C SER A 101 4.57 14.09 10.78
#